data_AF-A0A081R812-F1
#
_entry.id   AF-A0A081R812-F1
#
_cell.length_a   1.000
_cell.length_b   1.000
_cell.length_c   1.000
_cell.angle_alpha   90.00
_cell.angle_beta   90.00
_cell.angle_gamma   90.00
#
_symmetry.space_group_name_H-M   'P 1'
#
loop_
_entity.id
_entity.type
_entity.pdbx_description
1 polymer ?
#
loop_
_entity_poly.entity_id
_entity_poly.type
_entity_poly.pdbx_seq_one_letter_code
_entity_poly.pdbx_strand_id
1 'polypeptide(L)'
;MGLISEFKTFINRGNVMDLAVGVIIGGAFATITKSLTDDLIMPVVGYIFGGADFSRYFIRLGDIPAGFKGNPESYADLKAAGVAMFGWGEFLTVFVNFLILAFVIFLLVKAVNRLMPKPEDAPAGPSEEVLLLREIRDSLKK
;
A
#
# COMPACT_ATOMS: atom_id res chain seq x y z
N MET A 1 -8.76 -18.63 -35.81
CA MET A 1 -8.52 -17.27 -35.28
C MET A 1 -7.06 -17.19 -34.87
N GLY A 2 -6.41 -16.03 -34.97
CA GLY A 2 -5.00 -15.88 -34.60
C GLY A 2 -4.82 -15.55 -33.12
N LEU A 3 -3.65 -15.88 -32.54
CA LEU A 3 -3.29 -15.58 -31.14
C LEU A 3 -3.60 -14.13 -30.73
N ILE A 4 -3.38 -13.16 -31.62
CA ILE A 4 -3.68 -11.73 -31.38
C ILE A 4 -5.18 -11.47 -31.22
N SER A 5 -6.03 -12.15 -31.99
CA SER A 5 -7.49 -12.02 -31.87
C SER A 5 -8.03 -12.68 -30.60
N GLU A 6 -7.44 -13.80 -30.18
CA GLU A 6 -7.77 -14.48 -28.93
C GLU A 6 -7.34 -13.63 -27.72
N PHE A 7 -6.15 -13.04 -27.78
CA PHE A 7 -5.63 -12.13 -26.76
C PHE A 7 -6.49 -10.86 -26.62
N LYS A 8 -6.87 -10.22 -27.74
CA LYS A 8 -7.79 -9.07 -27.70
C LYS A 8 -9.14 -9.45 -27.10
N THR A 9 -9.67 -10.62 -27.44
CA THR A 9 -10.93 -11.13 -26.87
C THR A 9 -10.81 -11.43 -25.37
N PHE A 10 -9.65 -11.89 -24.91
CA PHE A 10 -9.36 -12.12 -23.50
C PHE A 10 -9.30 -10.82 -22.70
N ILE A 11 -8.57 -9.81 -23.17
CA ILE A 11 -8.44 -8.51 -22.50
C ILE A 11 -9.76 -7.73 -22.51
N ASN A 12 -10.56 -7.86 -23.58
CA ASN A 12 -11.88 -7.25 -23.67
C ASN A 12 -12.93 -7.88 -22.75
N ARG A 13 -12.60 -8.93 -21.98
CA ARG A 13 -13.44 -9.35 -20.85
C ARG A 13 -13.37 -8.21 -19.82
N GLY A 14 -14.36 -7.31 -19.81
CA GLY A 14 -14.31 -5.98 -19.18
C GLY A 14 -13.66 -5.92 -17.79
N ASN A 15 -13.85 -6.94 -16.95
CA ASN A 15 -13.24 -7.00 -15.62
C ASN A 15 -11.70 -7.07 -15.62
N VAL A 16 -11.05 -7.57 -16.68
CA VAL A 16 -9.59 -7.76 -16.73
C VAL A 16 -8.84 -6.43 -16.88
N MET A 17 -9.36 -5.51 -17.68
CA MET A 17 -8.72 -4.21 -17.90
C MET A 17 -8.80 -3.34 -16.65
N ASP A 18 -9.98 -3.26 -16.02
CA ASP A 18 -10.18 -2.48 -14.80
C ASP A 18 -9.36 -3.04 -13.64
N LEU A 19 -9.27 -4.37 -13.52
CA LEU A 19 -8.40 -5.03 -12.56
C LEU A 19 -6.92 -4.69 -12.82
N ALA A 20 -6.47 -4.76 -14.08
CA ALA A 20 -5.09 -4.47 -14.44
C ALA A 20 -4.70 -3.02 -14.10
N VAL A 21 -5.57 -2.07 -14.43
CA VAL A 21 -5.37 -0.66 -14.08
C VAL A 21 -5.36 -0.46 -12.56
N GLY A 22 -6.29 -1.08 -11.84
CA GLY A 22 -6.34 -1.01 -10.37
C GLY A 22 -5.07 -1.54 -9.70
N VAL A 23 -4.53 -2.68 -10.16
CA VAL A 23 -3.29 -3.27 -9.62
C VAL A 23 -2.09 -2.38 -9.94
N ILE A 24 -1.97 -1.87 -11.16
CA ILE A 24 -0.86 -1.00 -11.57
C ILE A 24 -0.87 0.30 -10.76
N ILE A 25 -2.03 0.96 -10.66
CA ILE A 25 -2.19 2.19 -9.88
C ILE A 25 -1.94 1.91 -8.39
N GLY A 26 -2.45 0.80 -7.87
CA GLY A 26 -2.22 0.39 -6.48
C GLY A 26 -0.74 0.22 -6.14
N GLY A 27 0.02 -0.47 -7.00
CA GLY A 27 1.46 -0.65 -6.84
C GLY A 27 2.27 0.66 -6.94
N ALA A 28 1.92 1.51 -7.91
CA ALA A 28 2.55 2.82 -8.05
C ALA A 28 2.26 3.73 -6.84
N PHE A 29 1.01 3.75 -6.37
CA PHE A 29 0.59 4.56 -5.23
C PHE A 29 1.23 4.10 -3.92
N ALA A 30 1.41 2.79 -3.72
CA ALA A 30 2.16 2.24 -2.59
C ALA A 30 3.62 2.75 -2.57
N THR A 31 4.24 2.90 -3.74
CA THR A 31 5.62 3.41 -3.85
C THR A 31 5.69 4.91 -3.51
N ILE A 32 4.73 5.70 -3.99
CA ILE A 32 4.64 7.15 -3.68
C ILE A 32 4.45 7.36 -2.18
N THR A 33 3.51 6.64 -1.56
CA THR A 33 3.23 6.74 -0.12
C THR A 33 4.41 6.29 0.74
N LYS A 34 5.14 5.25 0.29
CA LYS A 34 6.39 4.80 0.92
C LYS A 34 7.47 5.88 0.86
N SER A 35 7.77 6.45 -0.31
CA SER A 35 8.79 7.50 -0.43
C SER A 35 8.44 8.76 0.38
N LEU A 36 7.18 9.19 0.37
CA LEU A 36 6.74 10.29 1.24
C LEU A 36 7.01 10.00 2.72
N THR A 37 6.78 8.77 3.16
CA THR A 37 6.97 8.40 4.56
C THR A 37 8.45 8.25 4.91
N ASP A 38 9.19 7.47 4.14
CA ASP A 38 10.59 7.13 4.39
C ASP A 38 11.53 8.32 4.16
N ASP A 39 11.30 9.11 3.11
CA ASP A 39 12.25 10.14 2.66
C ASP A 39 11.89 11.55 3.15
N LEU A 40 10.62 11.80 3.51
CA LEU A 40 10.18 13.14 3.94
C LEU A 40 9.71 13.17 5.40
N ILE A 41 8.87 12.21 5.83
CA ILE A 41 8.30 12.23 7.18
C ILE A 41 9.28 11.68 8.21
N MET A 42 9.88 10.52 7.96
CA MET A 42 10.79 9.86 8.90
C MET A 42 12.03 10.71 9.26
N PRO A 43 12.67 11.45 8.33
CA PRO A 43 13.75 12.37 8.71
C PRO A 43 13.30 13.49 9.63
N VAL A 44 12.10 14.03 9.43
CA VAL A 44 11.53 15.09 10.28
C VAL A 44 11.17 14.53 11.66
N VAL A 45 10.52 13.37 11.72
CA VAL A 45 10.23 12.65 12.97
C VAL A 45 11.53 12.32 13.69
N GLY A 46 12.54 11.84 12.97
CA GLY A 46 13.86 11.52 13.51
C GLY A 46 14.56 12.75 14.08
N TYR A 47 14.49 13.88 13.39
CA TYR A 47 15.04 15.15 13.86
C TYR A 47 14.36 15.67 15.13
N ILE A 48 13.03 15.53 15.24
CA ILE A 48 12.26 16.04 16.39
C ILE A 48 12.33 15.10 17.60
N PHE A 49 12.22 13.79 17.38
CA PHE A 49 12.08 12.79 18.45
C PHE A 49 13.36 11.98 18.72
N GLY A 50 14.46 12.28 18.03
CA GLY A 50 15.77 11.63 18.25
C GLY A 50 15.94 10.27 17.54
N GLY A 51 15.12 10.00 16.53
CA GLY A 51 15.12 8.76 15.74
C GLY A 51 14.16 7.70 16.30
N ALA A 52 13.22 7.26 15.47
CA ALA A 52 12.31 6.15 15.78
C ALA A 52 12.93 4.79 15.40
N ASP A 53 14.25 4.65 15.51
CA ASP A 53 14.94 3.40 15.18
C ASP A 53 15.30 2.61 16.44
N PHE A 54 14.53 1.54 16.63
CA PHE A 54 14.68 0.54 17.67
C PHE A 54 15.45 -0.69 17.19
N SER A 55 15.91 -0.74 15.93
CA SER A 55 16.60 -1.91 15.34
C SER A 55 17.83 -2.35 16.15
N ARG A 56 18.46 -1.41 16.85
CA ARG A 56 19.56 -1.64 17.81
C ARG A 56 19.23 -2.59 18.97
N TYR A 57 17.95 -2.78 19.28
CA TYR A 57 17.51 -3.69 20.35
C TYR A 57 17.34 -5.10 19.80
N PHE A 58 18.41 -5.88 19.89
CA PHE A 58 18.40 -7.28 19.50
C PHE A 58 19.24 -8.12 20.45
N ILE A 59 18.87 -9.39 20.56
CA ILE A 59 19.65 -10.40 21.28
C ILE A 59 20.33 -11.27 20.23
N ARG A 60 21.66 -11.31 20.24
CA ARG A 60 22.45 -12.20 19.39
C ARG A 60 22.35 -13.62 19.94
N LEU A 61 21.99 -14.56 19.09
CA LEU A 61 21.87 -15.98 19.44
C LEU A 61 22.96 -16.84 18.78
N GLY A 62 23.60 -16.32 17.73
CA GLY A 62 24.71 -16.98 17.03
C GLY A 62 26.02 -16.19 17.13
N ASP A 63 27.11 -16.88 16.81
CA ASP A 63 28.44 -16.30 16.77
C ASP A 63 28.65 -15.44 15.52
N ILE A 64 29.49 -14.41 15.66
CA ILE A 64 29.89 -13.55 14.55
C ILE A 64 30.96 -14.28 13.73
N PRO A 65 30.77 -14.46 12.40
CA PRO A 65 31.77 -15.09 11.55
C PRO A 65 33.13 -14.40 11.64
N ALA A 66 34.22 -15.18 11.69
CA ALA A 66 35.59 -14.66 11.83
C ALA A 66 36.06 -13.74 10.68
N GLY A 67 35.33 -13.69 9.56
CA GLY A 67 35.58 -12.80 8.42
C GLY A 67 34.67 -11.57 8.34
N PHE A 68 33.90 -11.27 9.39
CA PHE A 68 32.94 -10.18 9.39
C PHE A 68 33.65 -8.81 9.36
N LYS A 69 33.30 -8.00 8.35
CA LYS A 69 33.85 -6.64 8.14
C LYS A 69 32.83 -5.52 8.43
N GLY A 70 31.64 -5.86 8.89
CA GLY A 70 30.58 -4.90 9.21
C GLY A 70 30.66 -4.38 10.65
N ASN A 71 29.67 -3.59 11.05
CA ASN A 71 29.55 -3.12 12.42
C ASN A 71 28.92 -4.23 13.31
N PRO A 72 29.61 -4.71 14.37
CA PRO A 72 29.08 -5.73 15.28
C PRO A 72 27.86 -5.32 16.11
N GLU A 73 27.50 -4.03 16.07
CA GLU A 73 26.33 -3.46 16.75
C GLU A 73 25.19 -3.13 15.77
N SER A 74 25.41 -3.28 14.45
CA SER A 74 24.39 -3.08 13.43
C SER A 74 23.57 -4.36 13.25
N TYR A 75 22.27 -4.28 13.54
CA TYR A 75 21.34 -5.37 13.27
C TYR A 75 21.32 -5.74 11.77
N ALA A 76 21.39 -4.75 10.87
CA ALA A 76 21.38 -5.00 9.43
C ALA A 76 22.63 -5.78 8.97
N ASP A 77 23.81 -5.40 9.46
CA ASP A 77 25.08 -6.01 9.04
C ASP A 77 25.20 -7.46 9.55
N LEU A 78 24.81 -7.69 10.80
CA LEU A 78 24.80 -9.03 11.39
C LEU A 78 23.78 -9.95 10.71
N LYS A 79 22.62 -9.41 10.30
CA LYS A 79 21.60 -10.16 9.56
C LYS A 79 22.11 -10.55 8.17
N ALA A 80 22.81 -9.64 7.49
CA ALA A 80 23.44 -9.92 6.20
C ALA A 80 24.56 -10.98 6.31
N ALA A 81 25.26 -11.03 7.45
CA ALA A 81 26.26 -12.05 7.75
C ALA A 81 25.68 -13.41 8.15
N GLY A 82 24.35 -13.56 8.18
CA GLY A 82 23.67 -14.81 8.53
C GLY A 82 23.68 -15.12 10.02
N VAL A 83 23.98 -14.15 10.88
CA VAL A 83 23.99 -14.35 12.34
C VAL A 83 22.55 -14.48 12.82
N ALA A 84 22.26 -15.57 13.54
CA ALA A 84 20.96 -15.76 14.18
C ALA A 84 20.76 -14.69 15.26
N MET A 85 19.69 -13.91 15.13
CA MET A 85 19.36 -12.83 16.06
C MET A 85 17.88 -12.80 16.36
N PHE A 86 17.56 -12.54 17.62
CA PHE A 86 16.21 -12.17 18.05
C PHE A 86 16.10 -10.65 18.11
N GLY A 87 15.72 -10.05 16.98
CA GLY A 87 15.57 -8.60 16.82
C GLY A 87 14.14 -8.12 17.03
N TRP A 88 13.71 -8.02 18.29
CA TRP A 88 12.40 -7.44 18.61
C TRP A 88 12.35 -5.93 18.33
N GLY A 89 13.52 -5.28 18.39
CA GLY A 89 13.69 -3.87 18.04
C GLY A 89 13.32 -3.56 16.59
N GLU A 90 13.77 -4.38 15.64
CA GLU A 90 13.41 -4.22 14.23
C GLU A 90 11.90 -4.35 14.01
N PHE A 91 11.28 -5.33 14.67
CA PHE A 91 9.83 -5.49 14.62
C PHE A 91 9.10 -4.24 15.13
N LEU A 92 9.57 -3.67 16.25
CA LEU A 92 9.01 -2.43 16.80
C LEU A 92 9.22 -1.24 15.86
N THR A 93 10.40 -1.11 15.24
CA THR A 93 10.68 -0.09 14.22
C THR A 93 9.68 -0.21 13.06
N VAL A 94 9.51 -1.40 12.49
CA VAL A 94 8.55 -1.64 11.40
C VAL A 94 7.12 -1.33 11.82
N PHE A 95 6.74 -1.70 13.05
CA PHE A 95 5.42 -1.41 13.58
C PHE A 95 5.16 0.09 13.74
N VAL A 96 6.12 0.83 14.29
CA VAL A 96 6.02 2.29 14.42
C VAL A 96 5.96 2.96 13.04
N ASN A 97 6.80 2.53 12.10
CA ASN A 97 6.77 3.04 10.72
C ASN A 97 5.42 2.78 10.04
N PHE A 98 4.81 1.62 10.26
CA PHE A 98 3.48 1.31 9.76
C PHE A 98 2.42 2.26 10.35
N LEU A 99 2.46 2.55 11.66
CA LEU A 99 1.53 3.51 12.27
C LEU A 99 1.70 4.92 11.71
N ILE A 100 2.95 5.34 11.48
CA ILE A 100 3.25 6.64 10.85
C ILE A 100 2.71 6.66 9.42
N LEU A 101 2.98 5.64 8.61
CA LEU A 101 2.48 5.51 7.23
C LEU A 101 0.94 5.55 7.20
N ALA A 102 0.28 4.78 8.06
CA ALA A 102 -1.17 4.75 8.16
C ALA A 102 -1.74 6.13 8.52
N PHE A 103 -1.11 6.84 9.46
CA PHE A 103 -1.50 8.20 9.84
C PHE A 103 -1.29 9.21 8.71
N VAL A 104 -0.19 9.12 7.97
CA VAL A 104 0.11 9.98 6.82
C VAL A 104 -0.88 9.74 5.68
N ILE A 105 -1.14 8.48 5.32
CA ILE A 105 -2.14 8.12 4.30
C ILE A 105 -3.51 8.65 4.71
N PHE A 106 -3.88 8.52 5.97
CA PHE A 106 -5.13 9.10 6.49
C PHE A 106 -5.18 10.62 6.31
N LEU A 107 -4.10 11.35 6.63
CA LEU A 107 -4.03 12.79 6.43
C LEU A 107 -4.14 13.19 4.96
N LEU A 108 -3.49 12.45 4.05
CA LEU A 108 -3.59 12.68 2.60
C LEU A 108 -5.02 12.46 2.10
N VAL A 109 -5.64 11.33 2.45
CA VAL A 109 -7.02 11.04 2.06
C VAL A 109 -7.97 12.09 2.64
N LYS A 110 -7.75 12.51 3.89
CA LYS A 110 -8.52 13.59 4.52
C LYS A 110 -8.34 14.93 3.80
N ALA A 111 -7.13 15.26 3.35
CA ALA A 111 -6.85 16.48 2.60
C ALA A 111 -7.52 16.45 1.21
N VAL A 112 -7.42 15.33 0.49
CA VAL A 112 -8.10 15.14 -0.80
C VAL A 112 -9.62 15.23 -0.63
N ASN A 113 -10.20 14.53 0.35
CA ASN A 113 -11.64 14.59 0.65
C ASN A 113 -12.12 15.98 1.11
N ARG A 114 -11.20 16.84 1.56
CA ARG A 114 -11.51 18.23 1.93
C ARG A 114 -11.45 19.17 0.73
N LEU A 115 -10.55 18.90 -0.23
CA LEU A 115 -10.33 19.72 -1.42
C LEU A 115 -11.23 19.34 -2.59
N MET A 116 -11.54 18.05 -2.74
CA MET A 116 -12.63 17.58 -3.58
C MET A 116 -13.92 17.69 -2.77
N PRO A 117 -14.78 18.70 -3.03
CA PRO A 117 -16.15 18.61 -2.54
C PRO A 117 -16.69 17.27 -3.02
N LYS A 118 -17.37 16.52 -2.15
CA LYS A 118 -18.17 15.39 -2.59
C LYS A 118 -18.95 15.88 -3.81
N PRO A 119 -18.77 15.29 -5.00
CA PRO A 119 -19.81 15.41 -6.00
C PRO A 119 -21.09 15.10 -5.23
N GLU A 120 -22.08 15.99 -5.24
CA GLU A 120 -23.43 15.53 -4.95
C GLU A 120 -23.54 14.27 -5.78
N ASP A 121 -23.69 13.12 -5.11
CA ASP A 121 -23.95 11.87 -5.78
C ASP A 121 -25.18 12.18 -6.61
N ALA A 122 -24.97 12.56 -7.88
CA ALA A 122 -26.04 12.74 -8.83
C ALA A 122 -26.71 11.38 -8.74
N PRO A 123 -27.92 11.30 -8.14
CA PRO A 123 -28.45 10.05 -7.63
C PRO A 123 -28.30 9.10 -8.78
N ALA A 124 -27.44 8.06 -8.60
CA ALA A 124 -27.11 7.15 -9.67
C ALA A 124 -28.46 6.79 -10.27
N GLY A 125 -28.73 7.30 -11.48
CA GLY A 125 -30.04 7.17 -12.08
C GLY A 125 -30.41 5.70 -11.95
N PRO A 126 -31.68 5.35 -11.66
CA PRO A 126 -32.05 3.95 -11.48
C PRO A 126 -31.38 3.16 -12.59
N SER A 127 -30.64 2.09 -12.23
CA SER A 127 -29.86 1.36 -13.22
C SER A 127 -30.76 1.04 -14.42
N GLU A 128 -30.19 0.94 -15.61
CA GLU A 128 -30.97 0.68 -16.83
C GLU A 128 -31.88 -0.55 -16.65
N GLU A 129 -31.43 -1.54 -15.89
CA GLU A 129 -32.26 -2.66 -15.41
C GLU A 129 -33.46 -2.23 -14.56
N VAL A 130 -33.28 -1.35 -13.57
CA VAL A 130 -34.40 -0.84 -12.76
C VAL A 130 -35.38 -0.01 -13.60
N LEU A 131 -34.90 0.71 -14.62
CA LEU A 131 -35.75 1.40 -15.58
C LEU A 131 -36.55 0.41 -16.45
N LEU A 132 -35.87 -0.59 -17.02
CA LEU A 132 -36.51 -1.65 -17.81
C LEU A 132 -37.52 -2.45 -16.98
N LEU A 133 -37.20 -2.75 -15.71
CA LEU A 133 -38.12 -3.43 -14.80
C LEU A 133 -39.34 -2.58 -14.45
N ARG A 134 -39.19 -1.25 -14.35
CA ARG A 134 -40.32 -0.33 -14.20
C ARG A 134 -41.20 -0.32 -15.44
N GLU A 135 -40.59 -0.24 -16.63
CA GLU A 135 -41.31 -0.29 -17.90
C GLU A 135 -42.06 -1.62 -18.09
N ILE A 136 -41.44 -2.76 -17.77
CA ILE A 136 -42.07 -4.09 -17.81
C ILE A 136 -43.24 -4.15 -16.83
N ARG A 137 -43.05 -3.70 -15.58
CA ARG A 137 -44.12 -3.67 -14.56
C ARG A 137 -45.30 -2.84 -15.03
N ASP A 138 -45.04 -1.67 -15.62
CA ASP A 138 -46.09 -0.75 -16.06
C ASP A 138 -46.79 -1.26 -17.34
N SER A 139 -46.09 -2.00 -18.18
CA SER A 139 -46.64 -2.72 -19.34
C SER A 139 -47.54 -3.88 -18.95
N LEU A 140 -47.24 -4.59 -17.84
CA LEU A 140 -48.03 -5.71 -17.31
C LEU A 140 -49.28 -5.28 -16.52
N LYS A 141 -49.39 -3.99 -16.16
CA LYS A 141 -50.56 -3.43 -15.45
C LYS A 141 -51.68 -2.98 -16.39
N LYS A 142 -51.47 -3.02 -17.71
CA LYS A 142 -52.50 -2.85 -18.74
C LYS A 142 -53.07 -4.20 -19.15
#